data_AF-A0A3Q2PLI1-F1
#
_entry.id   AF-A0A3Q2PLI1-F1
#
_cell.length_a   1.000
_cell.length_b   1.000
_cell.length_c   1.000
_cell.angle_alpha   90.00
_cell.angle_beta   90.00
_cell.angle_gamma   90.00
#
_symmetry.space_group_name_H-M   'P 1'
#
loop_
_entity.id
_entity.type
_entity.pdbx_description
1 polymer ?
#
loop_
_entity_poly.entity_id
_entity_poly.type
_entity_poly.pdbx_seq_one_letter_code
_entity_poly.pdbx_strand_id
1 'polypeptide(L)' 'MSWAEEDWTVGLSGRVLQKVKELQVLKERLSRENKQKQLQLDNTQTSLEKQTAKVNTAVLIYSLRLLLPGPVSM' A
#
# COMPACT_ATOMS: atom_id res chain seq x y z
N MET A 1 4.85 15.20 25.38
CA MET A 1 6.21 15.77 25.26
C MET A 1 6.08 17.04 24.43
N SER A 2 6.08 18.22 25.06
CA SER A 2 6.09 19.51 24.35
C SER A 2 7.53 19.98 24.27
N TRP A 3 8.24 19.58 23.21
CA TRP A 3 9.54 20.12 22.79
C TRP A 3 9.42 20.74 21.39
N ALA A 4 8.20 21.16 21.03
CA ALA A 4 7.86 21.66 19.69
C ALA A 4 7.53 23.16 19.67
N GLU A 5 7.74 23.88 20.77
CA GLU A 5 7.44 25.32 20.85
C GLU A 5 8.61 26.23 20.49
N GLU A 6 9.86 25.76 20.60
CA GLU A 6 11.03 26.53 20.16
C GLU A 6 11.46 26.10 18.76
N ASP A 7 11.59 27.09 17.87
CA ASP A 7 12.17 26.91 16.55
C ASP A 7 13.64 26.51 16.70
N TRP A 8 13.89 25.20 16.59
CA TRP A 8 15.21 24.60 16.69
C TRP A 8 16.20 25.11 15.63
N THR A 9 15.72 25.87 14.64
CA THR A 9 16.58 26.48 13.61
C THR A 9 17.19 27.82 14.04
N VAL A 10 16.74 28.40 15.17
CA VAL A 10 17.30 29.63 15.73
C VAL A 10 18.77 29.43 16.13
N GLY A 11 19.64 30.36 15.72
CA GLY A 11 21.08 30.31 16.00
C GLY A 11 21.91 29.45 15.03
N LEU A 12 21.27 28.77 14.07
CA LEU A 12 21.99 28.05 13.01
C LEU A 12 22.55 29.03 11.96
N SER A 13 23.73 28.70 11.43
CA SER A 13 24.31 29.49 10.32
C SER A 13 23.49 29.36 9.04
N GLY A 14 23.54 30.38 8.17
CA GLY A 14 22.78 30.38 6.90
C GLY A 14 23.03 29.17 6.01
N ARG A 15 24.26 28.63 5.99
CA ARG A 15 24.60 27.40 5.25
C ARG A 15 23.87 26.18 5.82
N VAL A 16 23.77 26.08 7.15
CA VAL A 16 23.06 24.98 7.81
C VAL A 16 21.56 25.12 7.54
N LEU A 17 21.00 26.33 7.66
CA LEU A 17 19.59 26.60 7.33
C LEU A 17 19.23 26.22 5.89
N GLN A 18 20.13 26.50 4.94
CA GLN A 18 19.94 26.08 3.55
C GLN A 18 19.87 24.54 3.42
N LYS A 19 20.76 23.81 4.11
CA LYS A 19 20.74 22.35 4.13
C LYS A 19 19.50 21.78 4.81
N VAL A 20 19.02 22.41 5.87
CA VAL A 20 17.75 22.03 6.52
C VAL A 20 16.60 22.14 5.52
N LYS A 21 16.50 23.25 4.77
CA LYS A 21 15.46 23.44 3.77
C LYS A 21 15.55 22.42 2.63
N GLU A 22 16.76 22.16 2.12
CA GLU A 22 16.98 21.12 1.10
C GLU A 22 16.50 19.74 1.58
N LEU A 23 16.85 19.37 2.81
CA LEU A 23 16.43 18.10 3.41
C LEU A 23 14.91 18.03 3.65
N GLN A 24 14.28 19.12 4.04
CA GLN A 24 12.81 19.19 4.18
C GLN A 24 12.11 18.94 2.85
N VAL A 25 12.57 19.57 1.77
CA VAL A 25 12.04 19.35 0.41
C VAL A 25 12.23 17.90 -0.04
N LEU A 26 13.41 17.33 0.21
CA LEU A 26 13.69 15.92 -0.11
C LEU A 26 12.79 14.97 0.68
N LYS A 27 12.58 15.24 1.98
CA LYS A 27 11.69 14.46 2.84
C LYS A 27 10.25 14.51 2.33
N GLU A 28 9.74 15.69 1.95
CA GLU A 28 8.41 15.84 1.39
C GLU A 28 8.24 15.10 0.06
N ARG A 29 9.25 15.19 -0.82
CA ARG A 29 9.26 14.43 -2.07
C ARG A 29 9.23 12.92 -1.80
N LEU A 30 10.11 12.42 -0.94
CA LEU A 30 10.17 11.00 -0.60
C LEU A 30 8.87 10.53 0.06
N SER A 31 8.25 11.35 0.91
CA SER A 31 6.95 11.05 1.53
C SER A 31 5.85 10.87 0.47
N ARG A 32 5.80 11.75 -0.54
CA ARG A 32 4.84 11.63 -1.65
C ARG A 32 5.10 10.38 -2.49
N GLU A 33 6.35 10.12 -2.85
CA GLU A 33 6.74 8.91 -3.61
C GLU A 33 6.39 7.64 -2.83
N ASN A 34 6.64 7.61 -1.52
CA ASN A 34 6.33 6.46 -0.68
C ASN A 34 4.82 6.23 -0.57
N LYS A 35 4.03 7.31 -0.40
CA LYS A 35 2.55 7.22 -0.40
C LYS A 35 2.02 6.67 -1.72
N GLN A 36 2.57 7.13 -2.85
CA GLN A 36 2.19 6.61 -4.16
C GLN A 36 2.51 5.12 -4.31
N LYS A 37 3.70 4.69 -3.89
CA LYS A 37 4.10 3.27 -3.91
C LYS A 37 3.22 2.41 -3.01
N GLN A 38 2.87 2.90 -1.82
CA GLN A 38 1.96 2.19 -0.91
C GLN A 38 0.60 1.98 -1.56
N LEU A 39 0.03 3.02 -2.18
CA LEU A 39 -1.24 2.89 -2.91
C LEU A 39 -1.16 1.88 -4.06
N GLN A 40 -0.04 1.84 -4.78
CA GLN A 40 0.17 0.82 -5.82
C GLN A 40 0.21 -0.59 -5.23
N LEU A 41 0.93 -0.80 -4.12
CA LEU A 41 0.97 -2.08 -3.42
C LEU A 41 -0.44 -2.50 -2.96
N ASP A 42 -1.18 -1.62 -2.30
CA ASP A 42 -2.53 -1.91 -1.80
C ASP A 42 -3.49 -2.30 -2.95
N ASN A 43 -3.38 -1.62 -4.10
CA ASN A 43 -4.15 -1.95 -5.29
C ASN A 43 -3.78 -3.34 -5.84
N THR A 44 -2.49 -3.65 -5.93
CA THR A 44 -2.04 -4.97 -6.41
C THR A 44 -2.48 -6.09 -5.47
N GLN A 45 -2.41 -5.86 -4.16
CA GLN A 45 -2.84 -6.80 -3.13
C GLN A 45 -4.34 -7.07 -3.23
N THR A 46 -5.15 -6.01 -3.31
CA THR A 46 -6.61 -6.12 -3.50
C THR A 46 -6.97 -6.87 -4.77
N SER A 47 -6.27 -6.61 -5.88
CA SER A 47 -6.48 -7.33 -7.14
C SER A 47 -6.14 -8.81 -7.01
N LEU A 48 -5.03 -9.13 -6.34
CA LEU A 48 -4.62 -10.51 -6.08
C LEU A 48 -5.66 -11.25 -5.25
N GLU A 49 -6.11 -10.66 -4.14
CA GLU A 49 -7.15 -11.25 -3.28
C GLU A 49 -8.44 -11.53 -4.04
N LYS A 50 -8.86 -10.60 -4.91
CA LYS A 50 -10.01 -10.80 -5.79
C LYS A 50 -9.82 -11.95 -6.76
N GLN A 51 -8.63 -12.12 -7.33
CA GLN A 51 -8.32 -13.24 -8.22
C GLN A 51 -8.28 -14.57 -7.48
N THR A 52 -7.65 -14.60 -6.30
CA THR A 52 -7.63 -15.78 -5.43
C THR A 52 -9.04 -16.22 -5.05
N ALA A 53 -9.91 -15.28 -4.67
CA ALA A 53 -11.30 -15.58 -4.37
C ALA A 53 -12.03 -16.22 -5.57
N LYS A 54 -11.82 -15.71 -6.79
CA LYS A 54 -12.39 -16.28 -8.02
C LYS A 54 -11.87 -17.70 -8.31
N VAL A 55 -10.58 -17.93 -8.13
CA VAL A 55 -9.99 -19.27 -8.33
C VAL A 55 -10.57 -20.24 -7.31
N ASN A 56 -10.62 -19.84 -6.04
CA ASN A 56 -11.18 -20.67 -4.98
C ASN A 56 -12.66 -21.00 -5.23
N THR A 57 -13.47 -20.03 -5.66
CA THR A 57 -14.87 -20.31 -5.99
C THR A 57 -15.00 -21.22 -7.21
N ALA A 58 -14.20 -21.00 -8.26
CA ALA A 58 -14.18 -21.90 -9.41
C ALA A 58 -13.84 -23.34 -9.00
N VAL A 59 -12.78 -23.52 -8.21
CA VAL A 59 -12.37 -24.84 -7.69
C VAL A 59 -13.50 -25.49 -6.89
N LEU A 60 -14.17 -24.74 -6.00
CA LEU A 60 -15.30 -25.25 -5.23
C LEU A 60 -16.47 -25.69 -6.14
N ILE A 61 -16.78 -24.91 -7.17
CA ILE A 61 -17.82 -25.25 -8.14
C ILE A 61 -17.45 -26.54 -8.91
N TYR A 62 -16.20 -26.67 -9.36
CA TYR A 62 -15.74 -27.89 -10.03
C TYR A 62 -15.80 -29.11 -9.10
N SER A 63 -15.33 -28.98 -7.86
CA SER A 63 -15.41 -30.04 -6.86
C SER A 63 -16.84 -30.47 -6.56
N LEU A 64 -17.77 -29.50 -6.44
CA LEU A 64 -19.19 -29.78 -6.22
C LEU A 64 -19.82 -30.48 -7.43
N ARG A 65 -19.49 -30.04 -8.64
CA ARG A 65 -19.99 -30.66 -9.89
C ARG A 65 -19.54 -32.10 -10.04
N LEU A 66 -18.32 -32.43 -9.61
CA LEU A 66 -17.81 -33.81 -9.63
C LEU A 66 -18.45 -34.71 -8.57
N LEU A 67 -19.01 -34.14 -7.49
CA LEU A 67 -19.68 -34.89 -6.43
C LEU A 67 -21.16 -35.21 -6.73
N LEU A 68 -21.80 -34.47 -7.64
CA LEU A 68 -23.20 -34.69 -7.99
C LEU A 68 -23.31 -35.79 -9.07
N PRO A 69 -24.08 -36.88 -8.84
CA PRO A 69 -24.35 -37.86 -9.88
C PRO A 69 -25.08 -37.16 -11.04
N GLY A 70 -24.64 -37.41 -12.28
CA GLY A 70 -25.25 -36.85 -13.48
C GLY A 70 -26.75 -37.21 -13.58
N PRO A 71 -27.53 -36.45 -14.37
CA PRO A 71 -28.94 -36.77 -14.55
C PRO A 71 -29.07 -38.19 -15.10
N VAL A 72 -29.74 -39.06 -14.33
CA VAL A 72 -30.15 -40.38 -14.81
C VAL A 72 -31.11 -40.14 -15.97
N SER A 73 -30.63 -40.31 -17.19
CA SER A 73 -31.46 -40.23 -18.38
C SER A 73 -32.40 -41.43 -18.36
N MET A 74 -33.71 -41.18 -18.26
CA MET A 74 -34.79 -42.15 -18.52
C MET A 74 -35.17 -42.13 -19.99
#